data_AF-A0A8X8FZ78-F1
#
_entry.id   AF-A0A8X8FZ78-F1
#
_cell.length_a   1.000
_cell.length_b   1.000
_cell.length_c   1.000
_cell.angle_alpha   90.00
_cell.angle_beta   90.00
_cell.angle_gamma   90.00
#
_symmetry.space_group_name_H-M   'P 1'
#
loop_
_entity.id
_entity.type
_entity.pdbx_description
1 polymer ?
#
loop_
_entity_poly.entity_id
_entity_poly.type
_entity_poly.pdbx_seq_one_letter_code
_entity_poly.pdbx_strand_id
1 'polypeptide(L)'
;MSRLMLIVLLACTVASAIGVVFVRHRHRQTFIELARAERVRDELNIEFGRLQLEQATLAEANRVDQVAREKLGMKFPEAADVVVVRP
;
A
#
# COMPACT_ATOMS: atom_id res chain seq x y z
N MET A 1 -58.46 -5.50 -21.84
CA MET A 1 -57.17 -4.82 -22.11
C MET A 1 -56.66 -4.00 -20.94
N SER A 2 -57.34 -2.92 -20.53
CA SER A 2 -56.81 -1.95 -19.53
C SER A 2 -56.40 -2.59 -18.18
N ARG A 3 -57.22 -3.47 -17.61
CA ARG A 3 -56.90 -4.15 -16.32
C ARG A 3 -55.63 -5.00 -16.39
N LEU A 4 -55.39 -5.68 -17.52
CA LEU A 4 -54.18 -6.48 -17.72
C LEU A 4 -52.93 -5.58 -17.75
N MET A 5 -53.02 -4.44 -18.45
CA MET A 5 -51.91 -3.49 -18.52
C MET A 5 -51.57 -2.90 -17.14
N LEU A 6 -52.58 -2.62 -16.31
CA LEU A 6 -52.36 -2.14 -14.94
C LEU A 6 -51.66 -3.18 -14.06
N ILE A 7 -52.03 -4.45 -14.19
CA ILE A 7 -51.39 -5.55 -13.45
C ILE A 7 -49.92 -5.69 -13.86
N VAL A 8 -49.64 -5.64 -15.17
CA VAL A 8 -48.27 -5.70 -15.69
C VAL A 8 -47.45 -4.52 -15.19
N LEU A 9 -47.99 -3.30 -15.23
CA LEU A 9 -47.30 -2.11 -14.74
C LEU A 9 -47.00 -2.20 -13.23
N LEU A 10 -47.96 -2.69 -12.45
CA LEU A 10 -47.76 -2.92 -11.01
C LEU A 10 -46.64 -3.94 -10.77
N ALA A 11 -46.66 -5.06 -11.49
CA ALA A 11 -45.63 -6.10 -11.38
C ALA A 11 -44.24 -5.55 -11.74
N CYS A 12 -44.11 -4.79 -12.84
CA CYS A 12 -42.86 -4.14 -13.23
C CYS A 12 -42.36 -3.15 -12.16
N THR A 13 -43.26 -2.37 -11.55
CA THR A 13 -42.91 -1.42 -10.50
C THR A 13 -42.40 -2.13 -9.25
N VAL A 14 -43.08 -3.20 -8.83
CA VAL A 14 -42.65 -4.01 -7.68
C VAL A 14 -41.31 -4.69 -7.95
N ALA A 15 -41.13 -5.26 -9.15
CA ALA A 15 -39.87 -5.87 -9.55
C ALA A 15 -38.72 -4.85 -9.54
N SER A 16 -38.96 -3.64 -10.03
CA SER A 16 -38.00 -2.53 -9.99
C SER A 16 -37.63 -2.15 -8.56
N ALA A 17 -38.61 -1.99 -7.68
CA ALA A 17 -38.38 -1.66 -6.26
C ALA A 17 -37.50 -2.71 -5.56
N ILE A 18 -37.80 -4.00 -5.78
CA ILE A 18 -36.99 -5.11 -5.25
C ILE A 18 -35.59 -5.08 -5.84
N GLY A 19 -35.47 -4.84 -7.16
CA GLY A 19 -34.19 -4.72 -7.85
C GLY A 19 -33.30 -3.62 -7.26
N VAL A 20 -33.85 -2.44 -6.97
CA VAL A 20 -33.12 -1.33 -6.34
C VAL A 20 -32.58 -1.72 -4.97
N VAL A 21 -33.40 -2.37 -4.13
CA VAL A 21 -32.97 -2.82 -2.80
C VAL A 21 -31.87 -3.88 -2.90
N PHE A 22 -32.02 -4.83 -3.84
CA PHE A 22 -31.03 -5.88 -4.07
C PHE A 22 -29.68 -5.28 -4.52
N VAL A 23 -29.69 -4.39 -5.52
CA VAL A 23 -28.47 -3.74 -6.02
C VAL A 23 -27.82 -2.91 -4.91
N ARG A 24 -28.59 -2.18 -4.10
CA ARG A 24 -28.06 -1.42 -2.97
C ARG A 24 -27.41 -2.31 -1.91
N HIS A 25 -28.03 -3.45 -1.60
CA HIS A 25 -27.46 -4.41 -0.66
C HIS A 25 -26.15 -4.99 -1.19
N ARG A 26 -26.13 -5.43 -2.45
CA ARG A 26 -24.93 -5.97 -3.10
C ARG A 26 -23.81 -4.94 -3.17
N HIS A 27 -24.13 -3.69 -3.54
CA HIS A 27 -23.17 -2.59 -3.55
C HIS A 27 -22.56 -2.38 -2.17
N ARG A 28 -23.37 -2.41 -1.09
CA ARG A 28 -22.86 -2.26 0.27
C ARG A 28 -21.88 -3.38 0.63
N GLN A 29 -22.16 -4.62 0.25
CA GLN A 29 -21.25 -5.75 0.51
C GLN A 29 -19.91 -5.58 -0.20
N THR A 30 -19.95 -5.35 -1.52
CA THR A 30 -18.72 -5.16 -2.32
C THR A 30 -17.92 -3.94 -1.86
N PHE A 31 -18.59 -2.86 -1.46
CA PHE A 31 -17.92 -1.67 -0.91
C PHE A 31 -17.20 -1.98 0.42
N ILE A 32 -17.79 -2.80 1.29
CA ILE A 32 -17.14 -3.20 2.55
C ILE A 32 -15.88 -4.02 2.27
N GLU A 33 -15.93 -4.94 1.30
CA GLU A 33 -14.77 -5.73 0.89
C GLU A 33 -13.64 -4.86 0.33
N LEU A 34 -13.99 -3.91 -0.56
CA LEU A 34 -13.04 -2.94 -1.09
C LEU A 34 -12.40 -2.11 0.03
N ALA A 35 -13.20 -1.50 0.90
CA ALA A 35 -12.72 -0.69 2.00
C ALA A 35 -11.87 -1.49 3.01
N ARG A 36 -12.06 -2.82 3.10
CA ARG A 36 -11.19 -3.69 3.89
C ARG A 36 -9.82 -3.87 3.22
N ALA A 37 -9.81 -4.16 1.92
CA ALA A 37 -8.57 -4.33 1.17
C ALA A 37 -7.74 -3.03 1.11
N GLU A 38 -8.40 -1.88 0.93
CA GLU A 38 -7.76 -0.57 0.95
C GLU A 38 -7.10 -0.28 2.30
N ARG A 39 -7.78 -0.58 3.43
CA ARG A 39 -7.18 -0.41 4.76
C ARG A 39 -5.92 -1.24 4.96
N VAL A 40 -5.93 -2.50 4.51
CA VAL A 40 -4.75 -3.38 4.59
C VAL A 40 -3.61 -2.82 3.73
N ARG A 41 -3.90 -2.37 2.51
CA ARG A 41 -2.90 -1.74 1.63
C ARG A 41 -2.30 -0.50 2.30
N ASP A 42 -3.12 0.35 2.88
CA ASP A 42 -2.66 1.60 3.48
C ASP A 42 -1.80 1.34 4.72
N GLU A 43 -2.14 0.34 5.54
CA GLU A 43 -1.32 -0.12 6.67
C GLU A 43 0.05 -0.63 6.20
N LEU A 44 0.08 -1.47 5.17
CA LEU A 44 1.33 -1.95 4.56
C LEU A 44 2.18 -0.82 3.99
N ASN A 45 1.56 0.20 3.36
CA ASN A 45 2.27 1.36 2.85
C ASN A 45 2.91 2.18 3.98
N ILE A 46 2.23 2.32 5.12
CA ILE A 46 2.78 3.00 6.30
C ILE A 46 3.98 2.23 6.83
N GLU A 47 3.86 0.91 6.98
CA GLU A 47 4.96 0.05 7.43
C GLU A 47 6.16 0.12 6.48
N PHE A 48 5.91 0.02 5.18
CA PHE A 48 6.95 0.15 4.17
C PHE A 48 7.65 1.52 4.22
N GLY A 49 6.90 2.60 4.48
CA GLY A 49 7.48 3.93 4.71
C GLY A 49 8.41 3.97 5.92
N ARG A 50 8.01 3.33 7.04
CA ARG A 50 8.86 3.22 8.25
C ARG A 50 10.13 2.44 7.98
N LEU A 51 10.01 1.28 7.32
CA LEU A 51 11.16 0.44 6.97
C LEU A 51 12.16 1.17 6.06
N GLN A 52 11.69 1.98 5.12
CA GLN A 52 12.56 2.79 4.28
C GLN A 52 13.34 3.83 5.10
N LEU A 53 12.70 4.47 6.09
CA LEU A 53 13.39 5.40 6.98
C LEU A 53 14.43 4.68 7.84
N GLU A 54 14.09 3.53 8.40
CA GLU A 54 15.05 2.69 9.15
C GLU A 54 16.23 2.30 8.26
N GLN A 55 15.98 1.87 7.02
CA GLN A 55 17.03 1.51 6.08
C GLN A 55 17.92 2.71 5.72
N ALA A 56 17.34 3.89 5.51
CA ALA A 56 18.10 5.11 5.26
C ALA A 56 19.04 5.44 6.43
N THR A 57 18.55 5.36 7.67
CA THR A 57 19.36 5.56 8.88
C THR A 57 20.46 4.48 9.03
N LEU A 58 20.18 3.23 8.66
CA LEU A 58 21.19 2.16 8.66
C LEU A 58 22.27 2.38 7.61
N ALA A 59 21.90 2.92 6.45
CA ALA A 59 22.79 3.21 5.34
C ALA A 59 23.51 4.56 5.46
N GLU A 60 23.27 5.33 6.54
CA GLU A 60 24.00 6.57 6.77
C GLU A 60 25.50 6.29 6.85
N ALA A 61 26.26 7.01 6.02
CA ALA A 61 27.70 6.86 5.89
C ALA A 61 28.42 6.95 7.25
N ASN A 62 27.89 7.73 8.19
CA ASN A 62 28.43 7.87 9.53
C ASN A 62 28.39 6.54 10.32
N ARG A 63 27.31 5.78 10.19
CA ARG A 63 27.18 4.44 10.81
C ARG A 63 28.07 3.42 10.11
N VAL A 64 28.21 3.51 8.78
CA VAL A 64 29.14 2.67 8.02
C VAL A 64 30.59 2.91 8.46
N ASP A 65 31.00 4.18 8.57
CA ASP A 65 32.33 4.57 9.04
C ASP A 65 32.59 4.11 10.48
N GLN A 66 31.60 4.24 11.35
CA GLN A 66 31.70 3.79 12.74
C GLN A 66 31.89 2.26 12.81
N VAL A 67 31.09 1.49 12.06
CA VAL A 67 31.25 0.03 11.97
C VAL A 67 32.60 -0.35 11.37
N ALA A 68 33.07 0.35 10.34
CA ALA A 68 34.36 0.10 9.72
C ALA A 68 35.51 0.30 10.72
N ARG A 69 35.47 1.37 11.52
CA ARG A 69 36.49 1.66 12.53
C ARG A 69 36.41 0.72 13.73
N GLU A 70 35.23 0.54 14.30
CA GLU A 70 35.05 -0.16 15.58
C GLU A 70 35.02 -1.68 15.44
N LYS A 71 34.41 -2.22 14.38
CA LYS A 71 34.26 -3.69 14.20
C LYS A 71 35.29 -4.29 13.24
N LEU A 72 35.67 -3.56 12.20
CA LEU A 72 36.62 -4.04 11.19
C LEU A 72 38.04 -3.50 11.44
N GLY A 73 38.23 -2.62 12.42
CA GLY A 73 39.53 -2.04 12.75
C GLY A 73 40.11 -1.18 11.63
N MET A 74 39.27 -0.74 10.67
CA MET A 74 39.72 0.06 9.54
C MET A 74 40.15 1.44 10.03
N LYS A 75 41.35 1.87 9.62
CA LYS A 75 41.89 3.21 9.86
C LYS A 75 41.99 3.95 8.53
N PHE A 76 41.97 5.28 8.59
CA PHE A 76 42.31 6.08 7.41
C PHE A 76 43.76 5.75 7.00
N PRO A 77 44.03 5.49 5.71
CA PRO A 77 45.38 5.25 5.23
C PRO A 77 46.24 6.48 5.47
N GLU A 78 47.46 6.28 5.96
CA GLU A 78 48.42 7.36 6.13
C GLU A 78 49.04 7.71 4.78
N ALA A 79 49.69 8.87 4.66
CA ALA A 79 50.33 9.30 3.41
C ALA A 79 51.36 8.27 2.87
N ALA A 80 51.94 7.46 3.76
CA ALA A 80 52.86 6.37 3.43
C ALA A 80 52.16 5.14 2.81
N ASP A 81 50.86 4.98 3.04
CA ASP A 81 50.06 3.83 2.57
C ASP A 81 49.43 4.06 1.18
N VAL A 82 49.57 5.28 0.61
CA VAL A 82 48.91 5.69 -0.65
C VAL A 82 49.91 5.71 -1.81
N VAL A 83 49.67 4.87 -2.83
CA VAL A 83 50.45 4.84 -4.08
C VAL A 83 49.61 5.35 -5.24
N VAL A 84 50.09 6.41 -5.91
CA VAL A 84 49.42 6.97 -7.09
C VAL A 84 49.87 6.21 -8.35
N VAL A 85 48.96 5.44 -8.94
CA VAL A 85 49.20 4.76 -10.22
C VAL A 85 48.84 5.71 -11.36
N ARG A 86 49.80 6.02 -12.24
CA ARG A 86 49.54 6.76 -13.48
C ARG A 86 49.10 5.78 -14.57
N PRO A 87 48.10 6.15 -15.41
CA PRO A 87 47.64 5.31 -16.51
C PRO A 87 48.73 5.08 -17.57
#